data_AF-A0A938LTU6-F1
#
_entry.id   AF-A0A938LTU6-F1
#
_cell.length_a   1.000
_cell.length_b   1.000
_cell.length_c   1.000
_cell.angle_alpha   90.00
_cell.angle_beta   90.00
_cell.angle_gamma   90.00
#
_symmetry.space_group_name_H-M   'P 1'
#
loop_
_entity.id
_entity.type
_entity.pdbx_description
1 polymer ?
#
loop_
_entity_poly.entity_id
_entity_poly.type
_entity_poly.pdbx_seq_one_letter_code
_entity_poly.pdbx_strand_id
1 'polypeptide(L)'
;MKVGIIVESGPQGADLQVLCYLVEQLVPGATVSPATFHNKKELVDKCGVAASRLLAEDCDKVLIVWDLYPAWREKNMRPDCQEDCRSI
;
A
#
# COMPACT_ATOMS: atom_id res chain seq x y z
N MET A 1 3.39 1.37 -18.89
CA MET A 1 3.58 2.07 -17.59
C MET A 1 3.96 1.03 -16.56
N LYS A 2 4.91 1.34 -15.68
CA LYS A 2 5.32 0.50 -14.55
C LYS A 2 4.97 1.20 -13.24
N VAL A 3 4.14 0.57 -12.43
CA VAL A 3 3.65 1.10 -11.14
C VAL A 3 4.31 0.34 -10.00
N GLY A 4 5.03 1.06 -9.15
CA GLY A 4 5.50 0.53 -7.87
C GLY A 4 4.36 0.56 -6.85
N ILE A 5 4.12 -0.54 -6.15
CA ILE A 5 3.08 -0.63 -5.12
C ILE A 5 3.71 -1.06 -3.80
N ILE A 6 3.50 -0.26 -2.76
CA ILE A 6 3.97 -0.54 -1.40
C ILE A 6 2.74 -0.74 -0.50
N VAL A 7 2.64 -1.89 0.17
CA VAL A 7 1.46 -2.25 0.99
C VAL A 7 1.83 -2.79 2.38
N GLU A 8 0.92 -2.59 3.35
CA GLU A 8 0.95 -3.19 4.68
C GLU A 8 0.31 -4.60 4.70
N SER A 9 0.65 -5.42 3.71
CA SER A 9 0.21 -6.82 3.66
C SER A 9 1.28 -7.71 3.07
N GLY A 10 1.14 -9.03 3.27
CA GLY A 10 2.10 -10.00 2.73
C GLY A 10 2.05 -10.12 1.20
N PRO A 11 2.97 -10.89 0.58
CA PRO A 11 3.02 -11.11 -0.87
C PRO A 11 1.75 -11.73 -1.49
N GLN A 12 0.91 -12.34 -0.67
CA GLN A 12 -0.39 -12.91 -1.06
C GLN A 12 -1.56 -12.17 -0.38
N GLY A 13 -1.31 -11.00 0.18
CA GLY A 13 -2.31 -10.17 0.86
C GLY A 13 -3.39 -9.63 -0.09
N ALA A 14 -4.56 -9.34 0.47
CA ALA A 14 -5.69 -8.83 -0.29
C ALA A 14 -5.36 -7.50 -1.00
N ASP A 15 -4.67 -6.57 -0.31
CA ASP A 15 -4.34 -5.26 -0.88
C ASP A 15 -3.52 -5.41 -2.17
N LEU A 16 -2.48 -6.25 -2.15
CA LEU A 16 -1.65 -6.42 -3.33
C LEU A 16 -2.44 -7.05 -4.48
N GLN A 17 -3.26 -8.06 -4.22
CA GLN A 17 -4.07 -8.70 -5.25
C GLN A 17 -5.08 -7.73 -5.87
N VAL A 18 -5.81 -6.98 -5.04
CA VAL A 18 -6.82 -6.01 -5.47
C VAL A 18 -6.18 -4.85 -6.22
N LEU A 19 -5.09 -4.29 -5.71
CA LEU A 19 -4.41 -3.16 -6.35
C LEU A 19 -3.77 -3.57 -7.69
N CYS A 20 -3.16 -4.76 -7.78
CA CYS A 20 -2.66 -5.29 -9.05
C CYS A 20 -3.79 -5.42 -10.08
N TYR A 21 -4.93 -5.99 -9.67
CA TYR A 21 -6.09 -6.11 -10.54
C TYR A 21 -6.60 -4.72 -10.96
N LEU A 22 -6.70 -3.78 -10.03
CA LEU A 22 -7.17 -2.41 -10.31
C LEU A 22 -6.26 -1.66 -11.28
N VAL A 23 -4.93 -1.78 -11.14
CA VAL A 23 -3.98 -1.17 -12.06
C VAL A 23 -4.21 -1.65 -13.49
N GLU A 24 -4.42 -2.95 -13.69
CA GLU A 24 -4.71 -3.51 -15.02
C GLU A 24 -6.05 -3.02 -15.58
N GLN A 25 -7.07 -2.83 -14.73
CA GLN A 25 -8.35 -2.29 -15.18
C GLN A 25 -8.28 -0.81 -15.57
N LEU A 26 -7.49 -0.01 -14.85
CA LEU A 26 -7.36 1.43 -15.10
C LEU A 26 -6.42 1.76 -16.25
N VAL A 27 -5.33 1.00 -16.38
CA VAL A 27 -4.30 1.19 -17.41
C VAL A 27 -3.93 -0.19 -17.97
N PRO A 28 -4.68 -0.70 -18.97
CA PRO A 28 -4.40 -2.00 -19.58
C PRO A 28 -2.95 -2.11 -20.07
N GLY A 29 -2.28 -3.21 -19.73
CA GLY A 29 -0.87 -3.44 -20.06
C GLY A 29 0.12 -2.69 -19.17
N ALA A 30 -0.32 -2.11 -18.06
CA ALA A 30 0.59 -1.64 -17.02
C ALA A 30 1.20 -2.83 -16.26
N THR A 31 2.45 -2.69 -15.83
CA THR A 31 3.13 -3.68 -15.00
C THR A 31 3.24 -3.19 -13.57
N VAL A 32 3.21 -4.11 -12.61
CA VAL A 32 3.30 -3.80 -11.19
C VAL A 32 4.60 -4.34 -10.60
N SER A 33 5.27 -3.53 -9.78
CA SER A 33 6.42 -3.93 -8.97
C SER A 33 6.08 -3.79 -7.48
N PRO A 34 5.85 -4.91 -6.76
CA PRO A 34 5.39 -4.84 -5.38
C PRO A 34 6.54 -4.72 -4.37
N ALA A 35 6.26 -4.03 -3.27
CA ALA A 35 7.01 -4.11 -2.02
C ALA A 35 6.02 -4.31 -0.86
N THR A 36 6.19 -5.40 -0.13
CA THR A 36 5.26 -5.82 0.92
C THR A 36 5.90 -5.71 2.29
N PHE A 37 5.14 -5.19 3.25
CA PHE A 37 5.56 -5.07 4.65
C PHE A 37 4.53 -5.73 5.56
N HIS A 38 5.00 -6.40 6.61
CA HIS A 38 4.12 -7.25 7.43
C HIS A 38 3.29 -6.48 8.46
N ASN A 39 3.69 -5.24 8.76
CA ASN A 39 3.02 -4.39 9.73
C ASN A 39 3.33 -2.92 9.47
N LYS A 40 2.49 -2.04 10.03
CA LYS A 40 2.58 -0.58 9.88
C LYS A 40 3.93 -0.02 10.28
N LYS A 41 4.52 -0.50 11.37
CA LYS A 41 5.82 -0.02 11.86
C LYS A 41 6.88 -0.25 10.79
N GLU A 42 6.94 -1.46 10.24
CA GLU A 42 7.87 -1.81 9.17
C GLU A 42 7.63 -0.95 7.92
N LEU A 43 6.37 -0.75 7.53
CA LEU A 43 6.03 0.10 6.40
C LEU A 43 6.51 1.53 6.62
N VAL A 44 6.21 2.16 7.75
CA VAL A 44 6.62 3.55 8.05
C VAL A 44 8.13 3.68 8.08
N ASP A 45 8.84 2.72 8.67
CA ASP A 45 10.30 2.75 8.77
C ASP A 45 11.00 2.55 7.41
N LYS A 46 10.41 1.77 6.50
CA LYS A 46 11.09 1.29 5.28
C LYS A 46 10.48 1.79 3.96
N CYS A 47 9.30 2.42 3.96
CA CYS A 47 8.61 2.82 2.73
C CYS A 47 9.42 3.82 1.90
N GLY A 48 10.15 4.74 2.53
CA GLY A 48 11.01 5.69 1.82
C GLY A 48 12.13 5.01 1.04
N VAL A 49 12.79 4.02 1.65
CA VAL A 49 13.85 3.23 0.99
C VAL A 49 13.26 2.39 -0.15
N ALA A 50 12.12 1.74 0.08
CA ALA A 50 11.45 0.95 -0.93
C ALA A 50 10.97 1.82 -2.11
N ALA A 51 10.42 3.00 -1.85
CA ALA A 51 10.00 3.94 -2.89
C ALA A 51 11.18 4.42 -3.72
N SER A 52 12.30 4.78 -3.08
CA SER A 52 13.53 5.16 -3.78
C SER A 52 14.05 4.03 -4.67
N ARG A 53 14.01 2.78 -4.20
CA ARG A 53 14.40 1.62 -5.01
C ARG A 53 13.48 1.44 -6.21
N LEU A 54 12.16 1.48 -6.01
CA LEU A 54 11.18 1.31 -7.09
C LEU A 54 11.32 2.38 -8.18
N LEU A 55 11.58 3.62 -7.79
CA LEU A 55 11.86 4.71 -8.74
C LEU A 55 13.16 4.47 -9.50
N ALA A 56 14.21 3.97 -8.83
CA ALA A 56 15.47 3.60 -9.48
C ALA A 56 15.35 2.38 -10.41
N GLU A 57 14.33 1.55 -10.23
CA GLU A 57 13.97 0.41 -11.08
C GLU A 57 12.97 0.81 -12.19
N ASP A 58 12.95 2.08 -12.59
CA ASP A 58 12.11 2.62 -13.67
C ASP A 58 10.59 2.50 -13.44
N CYS A 59 10.12 2.53 -12.20
CA CYS A 59 8.68 2.73 -11.95
C CYS A 59 8.29 4.19 -12.24
N ASP A 60 7.30 4.40 -13.12
CA ASP A 60 6.76 5.72 -13.48
C ASP A 60 6.11 6.42 -12.29
N LYS A 61 5.47 5.62 -11.41
CA LYS A 61 4.73 6.06 -10.23
C LYS A 61 4.91 5.05 -9.10
N VAL A 62 4.92 5.54 -7.87
CA VAL A 62 4.90 4.68 -6.67
C VAL A 62 3.65 5.03 -5.85
N LEU A 63 2.83 4.02 -5.59
CA LEU A 63 1.66 4.09 -4.73
C LEU A 63 2.00 3.43 -3.39
N ILE A 64 1.81 4.17 -2.30
CA ILE A 64 1.97 3.65 -0.94
C ILE A 64 0.58 3.56 -0.32
N VAL A 65 0.14 2.36 0.01
CA VAL A 65 -1.21 2.09 0.52
C VAL A 65 -1.09 1.40 1.86
N TRP A 66 -1.71 2.00 2.87
CA TRP A 66 -1.89 1.39 4.18
C TRP A 66 -3.22 1.85 4.76
N ASP A 67 -3.79 1.03 5.64
CA ASP A 67 -4.98 1.43 6.38
C ASP A 67 -4.63 2.54 7.34
N LEU A 68 -5.32 3.67 7.25
CA LEU A 68 -5.11 4.80 8.15
C LEU A 68 -5.21 4.36 9.63
N TYR A 69 -6.15 3.47 9.95
CA TYR A 69 -6.35 2.89 11.28
C TYR A 69 -6.33 1.35 11.21
N PRO A 70 -5.36 0.66 11.85
CA PRO A 70 -5.35 -0.79 11.85
C PRO A 70 -6.53 -1.31 12.69
N ALA A 71 -6.99 -2.55 12.45
CA ALA A 71 -8.15 -3.16 13.10
C ALA A 71 -8.09 -3.29 14.65
N TRP A 72 -7.02 -2.78 15.28
CA TRP A 72 -6.74 -2.85 16.70
C TRP A 72 -6.54 -1.43 17.24
N ARG A 73 -7.61 -0.64 17.36
CA ARG A 73 -7.62 0.49 18.31
C ARG A 73 -7.39 -0.05 19.72
N GLU A 74 -7.04 0.83 20.67
CA GLU A 74 -7.12 0.46 22.09
C GLU A 74 -8.45 -0.27 22.34
N LYS A 75 -8.38 -1.45 22.96
CA LYS A 75 -9.55 -2.31 23.26
C LYS A 75 -10.25 -2.96 22.05
N ASN A 76 -9.58 -3.18 20.92
CA ASN A 76 -10.14 -3.87 19.74
C ASN A 76 -11.38 -3.19 19.13
N MET A 77 -11.51 -1.86 19.25
CA MET A 77 -12.62 -1.15 18.63
C MET A 77 -12.47 -1.12 17.11
N ARG A 78 -13.58 -1.34 16.40
CA ARG A 78 -13.65 -1.15 14.94
C ARG A 78 -13.39 0.33 14.61
N PRO A 79 -12.67 0.64 13.52
CA PRO A 79 -12.51 2.01 13.05
C PRO A 79 -13.86 2.61 12.62
N ASP A 80 -14.02 3.92 12.80
CA ASP A 80 -15.15 4.69 12.26
C ASP A 80 -14.62 5.51 11.09
N CYS A 81 -14.75 4.98 9.88
CA CYS A 81 -14.14 5.60 8.69
C CYS A 81 -14.56 7.07 8.46
N GLN A 82 -15.71 7.53 8.97
CA GLN A 82 -16.16 8.91 8.80
C GLN A 82 -15.55 9.86 9.82
N GLU A 83 -15.57 9.52 11.11
CA GLU A 83 -14.91 10.34 12.13
C GLU A 83 -13.40 10.38 11.90
N ASP A 84 -12.85 9.24 11.55
CA ASP A 84 -11.42 9.01 11.35
C ASP A 84 -10.84 9.88 10.24
N CYS A 85 -11.53 9.96 9.09
CA CYS A 85 -11.11 10.82 7.97
C CYS A 85 -11.14 12.31 8.32
N ARG A 86 -11.97 12.75 9.28
CA ARG A 86 -12.07 14.16 9.68
C ARG A 86 -10.97 14.59 10.66
N SER A 87 -10.24 13.63 11.23
CA SER A 87 -9.24 13.86 12.29
C SER A 87 -7.80 13.96 11.81
N ILE A 88 -7.58 13.83 10.49
CA ILE A 88 -6.30 13.99 9.78
C ILE A 88 -6.21 15.42 9.25
#